data_AF-A0A0L0EM66-F1
#
_entry.id   AF-A0A0L0EM66-F1
#
_cell.length_a   1.000
_cell.length_b   1.000
_cell.length_c   1.000
_cell.angle_alpha   90.00
_cell.angle_beta   90.00
_cell.angle_gamma   90.00
#
_symmetry.space_group_name_H-M   'P 1'
#
loop_
_entity.id
_entity.type
_entity.pdbx_description
1 polymer ?
#
loop_
_entity_poly.entity_id
_entity_poly.type
_entity_poly.pdbx_seq_one_letter_code
_entity_poly.pdbx_strand_id
1 'polypeptide(L)'
;MATAQWNKLPWVKSQKDKIHWGQLVGSSMSIAISEGVRQHDALVVVVTPDTPSALRLETELGYLLGEDKVHVFPDWETLPYDHFSPHQDIISQRLASLNSLRHQHQGVLLLPVSTLMLRTAPPEFIYGNA
;
A
#
# COMPACT_ATOMS: atom_id res chain seq x y z
N MET A 1 -22.72 15.17 -6.15
CA MET A 1 -22.10 16.12 -7.10
C MET A 1 -20.78 16.76 -6.62
N ALA A 2 -20.21 16.38 -5.46
CA ALA A 2 -18.88 16.86 -5.03
C ALA A 2 -17.71 15.93 -5.43
N THR A 3 -17.98 14.67 -5.79
CA THR A 3 -16.93 13.69 -6.14
C THR A 3 -16.56 13.67 -7.61
N ALA A 4 -17.38 14.23 -8.50
CA ALA A 4 -17.21 14.17 -9.95
C ALA A 4 -15.88 14.79 -10.46
N GLN A 5 -15.25 15.66 -9.67
CA GLN A 5 -13.93 16.21 -9.99
C GLN A 5 -12.79 15.21 -9.77
N TRP A 6 -12.92 14.31 -8.79
CA TRP A 6 -11.92 13.30 -8.47
C TRP A 6 -11.84 12.23 -9.55
N ASN A 7 -12.98 11.91 -10.18
CA ASN A 7 -13.05 10.96 -11.29
C ASN A 7 -12.33 11.45 -12.56
N LYS A 8 -11.96 12.72 -12.63
CA LYS A 8 -11.23 13.31 -13.78
C LYS A 8 -9.73 13.46 -13.51
N LEU A 9 -9.24 13.03 -12.34
CA LEU A 9 -7.82 13.11 -12.07
C LEU A 9 -7.03 12.24 -13.06
N PRO A 10 -5.89 12.73 -13.56
CA PRO A 10 -5.04 11.94 -14.45
C PRO A 10 -4.50 10.73 -13.70
N TRP A 11 -4.56 9.57 -14.37
CA TRP A 11 -3.99 8.31 -13.89
C TRP A 11 -2.88 7.81 -14.83
N VAL A 12 -1.98 7.00 -14.29
CA VAL A 12 -0.83 6.44 -14.99
C VAL A 12 -1.29 5.52 -16.12
N LYS A 13 -0.81 5.75 -17.34
CA LYS A 13 -1.09 4.92 -18.54
C LYS A 13 0.13 4.13 -18.98
N SER A 14 1.33 4.63 -18.68
CA SER A 14 2.61 4.00 -19.02
C SER A 14 3.59 4.05 -17.85
N GLN A 15 4.58 3.16 -17.83
CA GLN A 15 5.64 3.15 -16.82
C GLN A 15 6.49 4.43 -16.79
N LYS A 16 6.43 5.26 -17.84
CA LYS A 16 7.18 6.52 -17.92
C LYS A 16 6.41 7.70 -17.32
N ASP A 17 5.12 7.54 -17.05
CA ASP A 17 4.28 8.64 -16.61
C ASP A 17 4.65 9.03 -15.18
N LYS A 18 4.78 10.34 -14.96
CA LYS A 18 4.93 10.93 -13.63
C LYS A 18 3.83 11.96 -13.47
N ILE A 19 2.88 11.67 -12.58
CA ILE A 19 1.71 12.50 -12.34
C ILE A 19 1.82 13.08 -10.95
N HIS A 20 1.63 14.39 -10.84
CA HIS A 20 1.65 15.11 -9.58
C HIS A 20 0.24 15.66 -9.34
N TRP A 21 -0.42 15.19 -8.29
CA TRP A 21 -1.68 15.79 -7.83
C TRP A 21 -1.36 16.86 -6.77
N GLY A 22 -1.82 18.09 -7.03
CA GLY A 22 -1.70 19.21 -6.10
C GLY A 22 -3.05 19.58 -5.48
N GLN A 23 -3.03 20.56 -4.56
CA GLN A 23 -4.26 21.09 -3.93
C GLN A 23 -5.09 20.01 -3.21
N LEU A 24 -4.43 18.98 -2.69
CA LEU A 24 -5.05 17.95 -1.88
C LEU A 24 -5.03 18.40 -0.41
N VAL A 25 -6.19 18.69 0.16
CA VAL A 25 -6.39 19.13 1.54
C VAL A 25 -7.30 18.16 2.31
N GLY A 26 -6.95 17.87 3.56
CA GLY A 26 -7.68 16.89 4.37
C GLY A 26 -7.70 15.50 3.73
N SER A 27 -8.87 14.86 3.68
CA SER A 27 -9.04 13.50 3.12
C SER A 27 -9.14 13.44 1.60
N SER A 28 -8.90 14.55 0.89
CA SER A 28 -8.98 14.56 -0.57
C SER A 28 -7.99 13.62 -1.25
N MET A 29 -6.84 13.35 -0.62
CA MET A 29 -5.86 12.38 -1.11
C MET A 29 -6.45 10.96 -1.12
N SER A 30 -7.08 10.56 -0.02
CA SER A 30 -7.74 9.25 0.11
C SER A 30 -8.89 9.11 -0.89
N ILE A 31 -9.67 10.17 -1.10
CA ILE A 31 -10.73 10.19 -2.13
C ILE A 31 -10.13 10.02 -3.53
N ALA A 32 -9.09 10.79 -3.88
CA ALA A 32 -8.41 10.69 -5.17
C ALA A 32 -7.85 9.29 -5.44
N ILE A 33 -7.16 8.70 -4.46
CA ILE A 33 -6.64 7.33 -4.54
C ILE A 33 -7.81 6.35 -4.72
N SER A 34 -8.87 6.47 -3.93
CA SER A 34 -10.01 5.55 -3.99
C SER A 34 -10.73 5.57 -5.35
N GLU A 35 -10.93 6.75 -5.94
CA GLU A 35 -11.55 6.87 -7.26
C GLU A 35 -10.68 6.26 -8.36
N GLY A 36 -9.36 6.46 -8.28
CA GLY A 36 -8.43 5.83 -9.22
C GLY A 36 -8.43 4.31 -9.09
N VAL A 37 -8.38 3.77 -7.88
CA VAL A 37 -8.46 2.32 -7.62
C VAL A 37 -9.79 1.73 -8.11
N ARG A 38 -10.92 2.47 -7.97
CA ARG A 38 -12.22 2.01 -8.47
C ARG A 38 -12.29 1.93 -10.00
N GLN A 39 -11.55 2.78 -10.70
CA GLN A 39 -11.58 2.87 -12.16
C GLN A 39 -10.55 1.95 -12.85
N HIS A 40 -9.62 1.38 -12.10
CA HIS A 40 -8.54 0.57 -12.62
C HIS A 40 -8.45 -0.77 -11.89
N ASP A 41 -8.48 -1.86 -12.67
CA ASP A 41 -8.35 -3.22 -12.14
C ASP A 41 -6.86 -3.59 -11.97
N ALA A 42 -6.23 -2.98 -10.96
CA ALA A 42 -4.81 -3.16 -10.67
C ALA A 42 -4.53 -3.03 -9.17
N LEU A 43 -3.43 -3.66 -8.72
CA LEU A 43 -2.88 -3.44 -7.39
C LEU A 43 -2.13 -2.09 -7.38
N VAL A 44 -2.56 -1.20 -6.49
CA VAL A 44 -1.94 0.11 -6.28
C VAL A 44 -1.07 0.06 -5.02
N VAL A 45 0.23 0.28 -5.20
CA VAL A 45 1.16 0.38 -4.07
C VAL A 45 1.30 1.85 -3.67
N VAL A 46 0.89 2.16 -2.43
CA VAL A 46 0.94 3.51 -1.87
C VAL A 46 2.08 3.58 -0.86
N VAL A 47 3.13 4.30 -1.24
CA VAL A 47 4.31 4.52 -0.40
C VAL A 47 4.10 5.79 0.42
N THR A 48 4.19 5.67 1.73
CA THR A 48 3.96 6.75 2.69
C THR A 48 5.27 7.20 3.35
N PRO A 49 5.34 8.42 3.91
CA PRO A 49 6.56 8.87 4.60
C PRO A 49 6.86 8.09 5.88
N ASP A 50 5.83 7.58 6.56
CA ASP A 50 5.94 6.92 7.85
C ASP A 50 4.72 6.00 8.15
N THR A 51 4.87 5.15 9.18
CA THR A 51 3.83 4.20 9.62
C THR A 51 2.52 4.89 10.04
N PRO A 52 2.53 5.99 10.83
CA PRO A 52 1.29 6.70 11.17
C PRO A 52 0.52 7.17 9.93
N SER A 53 1.20 7.66 8.90
CA SER A 53 0.57 8.05 7.64
C SER A 53 -0.04 6.87 6.90
N ALA A 54 0.62 5.70 6.89
CA ALA A 54 0.07 4.47 6.33
C ALA A 54 -1.22 4.03 7.04
N LEU A 55 -1.22 3.98 8.37
CA LEU A 55 -2.38 3.55 9.17
C LEU A 55 -3.56 4.54 9.06
N ARG A 56 -3.26 5.84 8.96
CA ARG A 56 -4.29 6.84 8.68
C ARG A 56 -4.94 6.59 7.32
N LEU A 57 -4.14 6.40 6.27
CA LEU A 57 -4.65 6.11 4.94
C LEU A 57 -5.37 4.76 4.88
N GLU A 58 -4.93 3.76 5.63
CA GLU A 58 -5.62 2.46 5.76
C GLU A 58 -7.05 2.67 6.28
N THR A 59 -7.21 3.44 7.36
CA THR A 59 -8.52 3.75 7.93
C THR A 59 -9.41 4.50 6.92
N GLU A 60 -8.87 5.55 6.30
CA GLU A 60 -9.63 6.37 5.35
C GLU A 60 -9.99 5.59 4.08
N LEU A 61 -9.06 4.81 3.52
CA LEU A 61 -9.29 4.01 2.33
C LEU A 61 -10.13 2.77 2.60
N GLY A 62 -10.02 2.15 3.78
CA GLY A 62 -10.87 1.03 4.19
C GLY A 62 -12.34 1.45 4.22
N TYR A 63 -12.63 2.64 4.76
CA TYR A 63 -13.97 3.23 4.69
C TYR A 63 -14.42 3.50 3.24
N LEU A 64 -13.51 4.01 2.39
CA LEU A 64 -13.84 4.41 1.02
C LEU A 64 -13.88 3.26 0.02
N LEU A 65 -13.19 2.13 0.22
CA LEU A 65 -13.03 1.04 -0.76
C LEU A 65 -13.56 -0.31 -0.25
N GLY A 66 -13.65 -0.50 1.06
CA GLY A 66 -13.82 -1.79 1.72
C GLY A 66 -12.51 -2.25 2.38
N GLU A 67 -12.60 -2.74 3.63
CA GLU A 67 -11.44 -3.21 4.42
C GLU A 67 -10.74 -4.41 3.76
N ASP A 68 -11.46 -5.20 2.97
CA ASP A 68 -10.94 -6.35 2.23
C ASP A 68 -10.00 -5.95 1.06
N LYS A 69 -10.03 -4.68 0.65
CA LYS A 69 -9.24 -4.18 -0.49
C LYS A 69 -8.00 -3.40 -0.10
N VAL A 70 -7.83 -3.12 1.19
CA VAL A 70 -6.77 -2.23 1.68
C VAL A 70 -5.93 -3.02 2.68
N HIS A 71 -4.64 -3.17 2.39
CA HIS A 71 -3.73 -3.90 3.26
C HIS A 71 -2.50 -3.06 3.56
N VAL A 72 -2.03 -3.13 4.79
CA VAL A 72 -0.74 -2.57 5.20
C VAL A 72 0.31 -3.67 5.19
N PHE A 73 1.45 -3.41 4.54
CA PHE A 73 2.60 -4.30 4.67
C PHE A 73 3.31 -3.99 6.00
N PRO A 74 3.40 -4.95 6.94
CA PRO A 74 3.88 -4.65 8.30
C PRO A 74 5.34 -4.22 8.31
N ASP A 75 5.65 -3.14 9.02
CA ASP A 75 7.04 -2.75 9.31
C ASP A 75 7.67 -3.73 10.32
N TRP A 76 9.00 -3.79 10.39
CA TRP A 76 9.66 -4.63 11.40
C TRP A 76 9.48 -4.13 12.83
N GLU A 77 9.14 -2.84 13.02
CA GLU A 77 9.03 -2.20 14.33
C GLU A 77 10.32 -2.28 15.16
N THR A 78 11.45 -2.48 14.48
CA THR A 78 12.80 -2.43 15.06
C THR A 78 13.64 -1.43 14.29
N LEU A 79 14.64 -0.87 14.95
CA LEU A 79 15.58 0.03 14.28
C LEU A 79 16.53 -0.75 13.36
N PRO A 80 17.11 -0.11 12.34
CA PRO A 80 18.23 -0.69 11.62
C PRO A 80 19.37 -1.04 12.59
N TYR A 81 19.79 -2.31 12.58
CA TYR A 81 20.83 -2.85 13.47
C TYR A 81 20.44 -2.83 14.96
N ASP A 82 19.15 -3.01 15.27
CA ASP A 82 18.67 -3.19 16.65
C ASP A 82 19.19 -4.51 17.27
N HIS A 83 19.23 -4.54 18.61
CA HIS A 83 19.60 -5.73 19.38
C HIS A 83 18.44 -6.72 19.51
N PHE A 84 17.22 -6.27 19.25
CA PHE A 84 16.02 -7.09 19.29
C PHE A 84 15.63 -7.59 17.90
N SER A 85 15.22 -8.85 17.83
CA SER A 85 14.54 -9.37 16.64
C SER A 85 13.12 -8.81 16.55
N PRO A 86 12.57 -8.62 15.34
CA PRO A 86 11.14 -8.31 15.19
C PRO A 86 10.27 -9.37 15.85
N HIS A 87 9.10 -8.98 16.32
CA HIS A 87 8.15 -9.89 16.94
C HIS A 87 7.71 -11.00 15.96
N GLN A 88 7.51 -12.22 16.45
CA GLN A 88 7.15 -13.36 15.58
C GLN A 88 5.83 -13.15 14.84
N ASP A 89 4.89 -12.41 15.44
CA ASP A 89 3.63 -12.05 14.80
C ASP A 89 3.84 -11.14 13.59
N ILE A 90 4.75 -10.16 13.68
CA ILE A 90 5.12 -9.28 12.57
C ILE A 90 5.74 -10.09 11.44
N ILE A 91 6.66 -11.01 11.76
CA ILE A 91 7.26 -11.90 10.77
C ILE A 91 6.17 -12.72 10.07
N SER A 92 5.24 -13.30 10.83
CA SER A 92 4.14 -14.11 10.30
C SER A 92 3.21 -13.30 9.40
N GLN A 93 2.83 -12.07 9.81
CA GLN A 93 1.99 -11.17 9.02
C GLN A 93 2.68 -10.74 7.71
N ARG A 94 3.98 -10.48 7.74
CA ARG A 94 4.75 -10.15 6.53
C ARG A 94 4.79 -11.32 5.55
N LEU A 95 5.05 -12.53 6.04
CA LEU A 95 5.04 -13.73 5.19
C LEU A 95 3.64 -13.98 4.60
N ALA A 96 2.59 -13.83 5.40
CA ALA A 96 1.21 -13.94 4.93
C ALA A 96 0.89 -12.89 3.85
N SER A 97 1.33 -11.64 4.04
CA SER A 97 1.15 -10.56 3.06
C SER A 97 1.91 -10.83 1.76
N LEU A 98 3.18 -11.23 1.83
CA LEU A 98 3.95 -11.61 0.64
C LEU A 98 3.32 -12.80 -0.09
N ASN A 99 2.73 -13.73 0.66
CA ASN A 99 2.02 -14.85 0.07
C ASN A 99 0.72 -14.44 -0.63
N SER A 100 -0.07 -13.55 -0.02
CA SER A 100 -1.33 -13.07 -0.63
C SER A 100 -1.10 -12.27 -1.91
N LEU A 101 0.01 -11.50 -1.98
CA LEU A 101 0.38 -10.71 -3.16
C LEU A 101 0.56 -11.53 -4.43
N ARG A 102 0.79 -12.84 -4.33
CA ARG A 102 0.84 -13.75 -5.49
C ARG A 102 -0.49 -13.79 -6.26
N HIS A 103 -1.60 -13.70 -5.55
CA HIS A 103 -2.95 -13.87 -6.10
C HIS A 103 -3.73 -12.55 -6.12
N GLN A 104 -3.21 -11.52 -5.47
CA GLN A 104 -3.87 -10.24 -5.35
C GLN A 104 -3.47 -9.31 -6.50
N HIS A 105 -4.35 -9.22 -7.49
CA HIS A 105 -4.15 -8.39 -8.68
C HIS A 105 -4.87 -7.04 -8.61
N GLN A 106 -5.69 -6.82 -7.58
CA GLN A 106 -6.48 -5.60 -7.38
C GLN A 106 -6.46 -5.18 -5.90
N GLY A 107 -6.47 -3.86 -5.65
CA GLY A 107 -6.60 -3.29 -4.31
C GLY A 107 -5.51 -2.27 -4.01
N VAL A 108 -5.28 -2.01 -2.73
CA VAL A 108 -4.27 -1.07 -2.24
C VAL A 108 -3.33 -1.78 -1.26
N LEU A 109 -2.03 -1.69 -1.52
CA LEU A 109 -0.98 -2.05 -0.57
C LEU A 109 -0.32 -0.78 -0.03
N LEU A 110 -0.49 -0.52 1.25
CA LEU A 110 0.09 0.62 1.96
C LEU A 110 1.39 0.19 2.65
N LEU A 111 2.43 0.99 2.51
CA LEU A 111 3.66 0.80 3.28
C LEU A 111 4.47 2.08 3.42
N PRO A 112 5.19 2.26 4.54
CA PRO A 112 6.19 3.32 4.67
C PRO A 112 7.37 3.12 3.70
N VAL A 113 8.03 4.22 3.36
CA VAL A 113 9.27 4.20 2.56
C VAL A 113 10.38 3.38 3.22
N SER A 114 10.48 3.42 4.56
CA SER A 114 11.45 2.62 5.32
C SER A 114 11.24 1.12 5.10
N THR A 115 9.99 0.67 5.15
CA THR A 115 9.61 -0.73 4.97
C THR A 115 9.82 -1.19 3.53
N LEU A 116 9.54 -0.33 2.54
CA LEU A 116 9.76 -0.63 1.12
C LEU A 116 11.24 -0.82 0.78
N MET A 117 12.12 -0.04 1.41
CA MET A 117 13.56 -0.09 1.14
C MET A 117 14.24 -1.33 1.74
N LEU A 118 13.57 -2.02 2.66
CA LEU A 118 14.08 -3.24 3.26
C LEU A 118 13.95 -4.41 2.27
N ARG A 119 15.08 -5.05 1.95
CA ARG A 119 15.10 -6.23 1.08
C ARG A 119 14.26 -7.36 1.69
N THR A 120 13.37 -7.93 0.89
CA THR A 120 12.59 -9.10 1.27
C THR A 120 13.28 -10.39 0.82
N ALA A 121 12.88 -11.51 1.42
CA ALA A 121 13.28 -12.83 0.93
C ALA A 121 12.85 -13.01 -0.53
N PRO A 122 13.61 -13.78 -1.32
CA PRO A 122 13.28 -14.00 -2.71
C PRO A 122 12.02 -14.91 -2.85
N PRO A 123 11.27 -14.81 -3.95
CA PRO A 123 10.03 -15.57 -4.17
C PRO A 123 10.16 -17.08 -3.91
N GLU A 124 11.28 -17.69 -4.30
CA GLU A 124 11.53 -19.13 -4.18
C GLU A 124 11.52 -19.59 -2.72
N PHE A 125 11.91 -18.70 -1.79
CA PHE A 125 11.88 -18.97 -0.36
C PHE A 125 10.47 -18.90 0.24
N ILE A 126 9.66 -17.95 -0.22
CA ILE A 126 8.28 -17.73 0.29
C ILE A 126 7.33 -18.79 -0.25
N TYR A 127 7.53 -19.19 -1.49
CA TYR A 127 6.56 -19.97 -2.24
C TYR A 127 6.91 -21.45 -2.41
N GLY A 128 8.15 -21.82 -2.08
CA GLY A 128 8.72 -23.12 -2.40
C GLY A 128 9.14 -23.24 -3.87
N ASN A 129 10.11 -24.11 -4.12
CA ASN A 129 10.47 -24.55 -5.46
C ASN A 129 9.43 -25.59 -5.92
N ALA A 130 8.67 -25.27 -6.96
CA ALA A 130 7.92 -26.26 -7.73
C ALA A 130 8.81 -26.81 -8.85
#